data_AF-A0A6I7QRT7-F1
#
_entry.id   AF-A0A6I7QRT7-F1
#
_cell.length_a   1.000
_cell.length_b   1.000
_cell.length_c   1.000
_cell.angle_alpha   90.00
_cell.angle_beta   90.00
_cell.angle_gamma   90.00
#
_symmetry.space_group_name_H-M   'P 1'
#
loop_
_entity.id
_entity.type
_entity.pdbx_description
1 polymer ?
#
loop_
_entity_poly.entity_id
_entity_poly.type
_entity_poly.pdbx_seq_one_letter_code
_entity_poly.pdbx_strand_id
1 'polypeptide(L)' 'MREIMGHTPGKIYLFILLVSIVALAAAAFTGVMDTPEGAAPTLVLGWMTMPLVLGFAFVAVWLVAYLVYFFFFWPYR' A
#
# COMPACT_ATOMS: atom_id res chain seq x y z
N MET A 1 13.97 14.26 21.02
CA MET A 1 13.13 13.04 20.87
C MET A 1 11.65 13.27 21.16
N ARG A 2 11.26 14.11 22.15
CA ARG A 2 9.84 14.46 22.40
C ARG A 2 9.12 15.10 21.19
N GLU A 3 9.81 15.90 20.38
CA GLU A 3 9.24 16.53 19.17
C GLU A 3 8.86 15.50 18.09
N ILE A 4 9.68 14.47 17.89
CA ILE A 4 9.38 13.36 16.97
C ILE A 4 8.16 12.56 17.46
N MET A 5 8.05 12.36 18.78
CA MET A 5 6.88 11.72 19.39
C MET A 5 5.60 12.57 19.31
N GLY A 6 5.71 13.89 19.08
CA GLY A 6 4.58 14.81 18.90
C GLY A 6 4.12 14.96 17.45
N HIS A 7 4.86 14.42 16.48
CA HIS A 7 4.55 14.57 15.06
C HIS A 7 3.41 13.63 14.63
N THR A 8 2.18 13.99 15.00
CA THR A 8 0.94 13.27 14.67
C THR A 8 0.82 12.91 13.18
N PRO A 9 1.18 13.79 12.22
CA PRO A 9 1.15 13.44 10.80
C PRO A 9 2.10 12.27 10.50
N GLY A 10 3.31 12.29 11.03
CA GLY A 10 4.29 11.22 10.81
C GLY A 10 3.79 9.84 11.25
N LYS A 11 3.06 9.79 12.38
CA LYS A 11 2.45 8.54 12.87
C LYS A 11 1.35 8.03 11.95
N ILE A 12 0.54 8.90 11.38
CA ILE A 12 -0.52 8.54 10.43
C ILE A 12 0.11 7.94 9.17
N TYR A 13 1.16 8.56 8.63
CA TYR A 13 1.87 8.03 7.46
C TYR A 13 2.55 6.68 7.73
N LEU A 14 3.15 6.51 8.91
CA LEU A 14 3.70 5.22 9.34
C LEU A 14 2.62 4.14 9.49
N PHE A 15 1.43 4.51 10.00
CA PHE A 15 0.31 3.58 10.07
C PHE A 15 -0.18 3.18 8.67
N ILE A 16 -0.32 4.14 7.75
CA ILE A 16 -0.67 3.87 6.35
C ILE A 16 0.39 3.00 5.68
N LEU A 17 1.70 3.24 5.96
CA LEU A 17 2.80 2.38 5.50
C LEU A 17 2.55 0.94 5.92
N LEU A 18 2.32 0.73 7.21
CA LEU A 18 2.14 -0.59 7.78
C LEU A 18 0.93 -1.30 7.17
N VAL A 19 -0.21 -0.62 7.11
CA VAL A 19 -1.44 -1.17 6.51
C VAL A 19 -1.20 -1.53 5.03
N SER A 20 -0.53 -0.68 4.27
CA SER A 20 -0.23 -0.94 2.85
C SER A 20 0.71 -2.13 2.65
N ILE A 21 1.71 -2.32 3.52
CA ILE A 21 2.60 -3.49 3.49
C ILE A 21 1.82 -4.77 3.83
N VAL A 22 1.00 -4.72 4.89
CA VAL A 22 0.18 -5.87 5.30
C VAL A 22 -0.80 -6.25 4.19
N ALA A 23 -1.47 -5.28 3.57
CA ALA A 23 -2.37 -5.51 2.45
C ALA A 23 -1.64 -6.11 1.24
N LEU A 24 -0.44 -5.61 0.92
CA LEU A 24 0.38 -6.13 -0.17
C LEU A 24 0.83 -7.57 0.10
N ALA A 25 1.29 -7.86 1.32
CA ALA A 25 1.68 -9.20 1.72
C ALA A 25 0.49 -10.16 1.66
N ALA A 26 -0.65 -9.79 2.24
CA ALA A 26 -1.87 -10.60 2.21
C ALA A 26 -2.28 -10.91 0.77
N ALA A 27 -2.37 -9.88 -0.09
CA ALA A 27 -2.72 -10.06 -1.50
C ALA A 27 -1.71 -10.95 -2.23
N ALA A 28 -0.41 -10.77 -2.00
CA ALA A 28 0.64 -11.58 -2.61
C ALA A 28 0.59 -13.06 -2.20
N PHE A 29 0.24 -13.36 -0.94
CA PHE A 29 0.14 -14.73 -0.44
C PHE A 29 -1.17 -15.42 -0.85
N THR A 30 -2.31 -14.72 -0.77
CA THR A 30 -3.62 -15.32 -1.08
C THR A 30 -3.90 -15.37 -2.57
N GLY A 31 -3.26 -14.49 -3.35
CA GLY A 31 -3.69 -14.23 -4.71
C GLY A 31 -5.00 -13.44 -4.76
N VAL A 32 -5.31 -12.90 -5.94
CA VAL A 32 -6.63 -12.40 -6.28
C VAL A 32 -7.29 -13.45 -7.18
N MET A 33 -8.41 -14.01 -6.75
CA MET A 33 -9.12 -15.06 -7.48
C MET A 33 -10.37 -14.49 -8.14
N ASP A 34 -10.60 -14.84 -9.40
CA ASP A 34 -11.86 -14.60 -10.10
C ASP A 34 -12.60 -15.94 -10.25
N THR A 35 -13.90 -15.94 -9.94
CA THR A 35 -14.73 -17.15 -9.99
C THR A 35 -15.97 -16.86 -10.83
N PRO A 36 -15.89 -17.05 -12.15
CA PRO A 36 -17.04 -16.91 -13.05
C PRO A 36 -18.16 -17.88 -12.65
N GLU A 37 -19.42 -17.49 -12.87
CA GLU A 37 -20.57 -18.34 -12.57
C GLU A 37 -20.45 -19.69 -13.32
N GLY A 38 -20.42 -20.79 -12.56
CA GLY A 38 -20.30 -22.15 -13.10
C GLY A 38 -18.87 -22.60 -13.44
N ALA A 39 -17.83 -21.82 -13.13
CA ALA A 39 -16.43 -22.18 -13.38
C ALA A 39 -15.60 -22.36 -12.10
N ALA A 40 -14.45 -23.02 -12.23
CA ALA A 40 -13.47 -23.12 -11.13
C ALA A 40 -12.76 -21.77 -10.90
N PRO A 41 -12.36 -21.45 -9.66
CA PRO A 41 -11.62 -20.23 -9.35
C PRO A 41 -10.32 -20.15 -10.15
N THR A 42 -10.06 -19.00 -10.78
CA THR A 42 -8.83 -18.74 -11.54
C THR A 42 -8.05 -17.60 -10.92
N LEU A 43 -6.71 -17.71 -10.91
CA LEU A 43 -5.83 -16.69 -10.35
C LEU A 43 -5.70 -15.52 -11.33
N VAL A 44 -6.17 -14.35 -10.90
CA VAL A 44 -6.09 -13.10 -11.65
C VAL A 44 -4.63 -12.64 -11.71
N LEU A 45 -4.16 -12.28 -12.90
CA LEU A 45 -2.80 -11.81 -13.18
C LEU A 45 -1.68 -12.81 -12.87
N GLY A 46 -1.97 -14.06 -12.47
CA GLY A 46 -0.97 -15.11 -12.26
C GLY A 46 0.07 -14.81 -11.17
N TRP A 47 0.87 -15.83 -10.80
CA TRP A 47 1.83 -15.71 -9.69
C TRP A 47 2.99 -14.75 -9.94
N MET A 48 3.36 -14.49 -11.21
CA MET A 48 4.51 -13.64 -11.54
C MET A 48 4.12 -12.18 -11.78
N THR A 49 3.03 -11.94 -12.51
CA THR A 49 2.57 -10.59 -12.87
C THR A 49 1.84 -9.91 -11.72
N MET A 50 1.18 -10.66 -10.82
CA MET A 50 0.46 -10.08 -9.70
C MET A 50 1.38 -9.40 -8.66
N PRO A 51 2.51 -9.97 -8.20
CA PRO A 51 3.44 -9.26 -7.31
C PRO A 51 4.00 -7.96 -7.92
N LEU A 52 4.24 -7.95 -9.24
CA LEU A 52 4.70 -6.74 -9.95
C LEU A 52 3.63 -5.64 -9.94
N VAL A 53 2.38 -6.00 -10.24
CA VAL A 53 1.25 -5.05 -10.20
C VAL A 53 1.01 -4.52 -8.79
N LEU A 54 1.06 -5.39 -7.77
CA LEU A 54 0.96 -4.99 -6.37
C LEU A 54 2.09 -4.05 -5.97
N GLY A 55 3.33 -4.34 -6.36
CA GLY A 55 4.47 -3.47 -6.11
C GLY A 55 4.30 -2.08 -6.73
N PHE A 56 3.83 -2.02 -7.97
CA PHE A 56 3.55 -0.75 -8.64
C PHE A 56 2.44 0.04 -7.92
N ALA A 57 1.35 -0.63 -7.55
CA ALA A 57 0.26 -0.01 -6.81
C ALA A 57 0.72 0.53 -5.44
N PHE A 58 1.56 -0.21 -4.72
CA PHE A 58 2.15 0.22 -3.46
C PHE A 58 3.00 1.49 -3.63
N VAL A 59 3.89 1.51 -4.63
CA VAL A 59 4.72 2.68 -4.93
C VAL A 59 3.85 3.88 -5.30
N ALA A 60 2.80 3.70 -6.10
CA ALA A 60 1.89 4.77 -6.48
C ALA A 60 1.15 5.36 -5.27
N VAL A 61 0.61 4.52 -4.39
CA VAL A 61 -0.01 4.96 -3.12
C VAL A 61 0.99 5.74 -2.28
N TRP A 62 2.22 5.26 -2.17
CA TRP A 62 3.28 5.93 -1.40
C TRP A 62 3.73 7.25 -2.00
N LEU A 63 3.77 7.36 -3.33
CA LEU A 63 4.08 8.61 -4.00
C LEU A 63 3.01 9.66 -3.70
N VAL A 64 1.73 9.30 -3.78
CA VAL A 64 0.63 10.21 -3.43
C VAL A 64 0.71 10.61 -1.96
N ALA A 65 0.91 9.64 -1.06
CA ALA A 65 1.08 9.89 0.36
C ALA A 65 2.24 10.87 0.62
N TYR A 66 3.38 10.65 -0.04
CA TYR A 66 4.54 11.52 0.07
C TYR A 66 4.27 12.94 -0.43
N LEU A 67 3.60 13.09 -1.57
CA LEU A 67 3.21 14.41 -2.09
C LEU A 67 2.29 15.14 -1.11
N VAL A 68 1.28 14.47 -0.54
CA VAL A 68 0.41 15.08 0.47
C VAL A 68 1.20 15.46 1.72
N TYR A 69 2.11 14.61 2.19
CA TYR A 69 2.99 14.95 3.31
C TYR A 69 3.82 16.20 3.02
N PHE A 70 4.43 16.25 1.84
CA PHE A 70 5.27 17.35 1.40
C PHE A 70 4.47 18.67 1.32
N PHE A 71 3.31 18.66 0.65
CA PHE A 71 2.52 19.88 0.46
C PHE A 71 1.73 20.33 1.68
N PHE A 72 1.41 19.45 2.64
CA PHE A 72 0.54 19.80 3.78
C PHE A 72 1.22 19.75 5.15
N PHE A 73 2.28 18.96 5.33
CA PHE A 73 2.92 18.75 6.64
C PHE A 73 4.43 19.01 6.67
N TRP A 74 5.05 19.33 5.53
CA TRP A 74 6.48 19.63 5.50
C TRP A 74 6.82 20.88 6.32
N PRO A 75 7.80 20.79 7.24
CA PRO A 75 8.07 21.86 8.22
C PRO A 75 8.88 23.04 7.65
N TYR A 76 9.51 22.89 6.48
CA TYR A 76 10.30 23.95 5.84
C TYR A 76 9.46 24.83 4.91
N ARG A 77 8.26 25.22 5.32
CA ARG A 77 7.51 26.28 4.63
C ARG A 77 7.84 27.64 5.22
#